data_AF-A0A6G8NT79-F1
#
_entry.id   AF-A0A6G8NT79-F1
#
_cell.length_a   1.000
_cell.length_b   1.000
_cell.length_c   1.000
_cell.angle_alpha   90.00
_cell.angle_beta   90.00
_cell.angle_gamma   90.00
#
_symmetry.space_group_name_H-M   'P 1'
#
loop_
_entity.id
_entity.type
_entity.pdbx_description
1 polymer ?
#
loop_
_entity_poly.entity_id
_entity_poly.type
_entity_poly.pdbx_seq_one_letter_code
_entity_poly.pdbx_strand_id
1 'polypeptide(L)'
;MSHHFTPETNKTTHYWFSNSYPKTMGDAGVALAEQHIESLKRPFEEEDLPMLESQQAMMGDADFWFLKPVFLPGDAGAVRARRVLDKLIADEQARL
;
A
#
# COMPACT_ATOMS: atom_id res chain seq x y z
N MET A 1 -9.04 8.70 6.47
CA MET A 1 -7.69 8.37 5.98
C MET A 1 -7.80 7.29 4.92
N SER A 2 -7.29 7.54 3.73
CA SER A 2 -7.30 6.61 2.60
C SER A 2 -5.89 6.34 2.11
N HIS A 3 -5.66 5.12 1.61
CA HIS A 3 -4.39 4.63 1.08
C HIS A 3 -4.68 3.89 -0.21
N HIS A 4 -4.09 4.35 -1.30
CA HIS A 4 -4.29 3.79 -2.63
C HIS A 4 -2.95 3.58 -3.31
N PHE A 5 -2.85 2.47 -4.04
CA PHE A 5 -1.66 2.10 -4.79
C PHE A 5 -2.04 1.93 -6.25
N THR A 6 -1.28 2.56 -7.13
CA THR A 6 -1.43 2.42 -8.58
C THR A 6 -0.12 1.90 -9.16
N PRO A 7 -0.08 0.69 -9.74
CA PRO A 7 1.13 0.16 -10.37
C PRO A 7 1.65 1.11 -11.46
N GLU A 8 2.95 1.37 -11.47
CA GLU A 8 3.66 2.10 -12.54
C GLU A 8 4.41 1.12 -13.44
N THR A 9 5.12 0.17 -12.82
CA THR A 9 5.80 -0.94 -13.49
C THR A 9 5.48 -2.25 -12.77
N ASN A 10 6.17 -3.34 -13.13
CA ASN A 10 6.09 -4.60 -12.38
C ASN A 10 6.71 -4.52 -10.97
N LYS A 11 7.55 -3.52 -10.69
CA LYS A 11 8.29 -3.39 -9.42
C LYS A 11 8.16 -2.02 -8.76
N THR A 12 7.45 -1.08 -9.38
CA THR A 12 7.22 0.26 -8.84
C THR A 12 5.73 0.57 -8.80
N THR A 13 5.32 1.35 -7.80
CA THR A 13 3.93 1.79 -7.61
C THR A 13 3.92 3.24 -7.17
N HIS A 14 2.89 3.96 -7.57
CA HIS A 14 2.54 5.22 -6.92
C HIS A 14 1.73 4.93 -5.67
N TYR A 15 2.06 5.61 -4.58
CA TYR A 15 1.33 5.55 -3.31
C TYR A 15 0.64 6.89 -3.07
N TRP A 16 -0.69 6.85 -3.01
CA TRP A 16 -1.55 8.01 -2.79
C TRP A 16 -2.21 7.89 -1.42
N PHE A 17 -2.02 8.88 -0.57
CA PHE A 17 -2.67 8.94 0.73
C PHE A 17 -3.43 10.25 0.91
N SER A 18 -4.50 10.19 1.69
CA SER A 18 -5.25 11.39 2.04
C SER A 18 -5.84 11.29 3.44
N ASN A 19 -6.06 12.45 4.04
CA ASN A 19 -6.92 12.57 5.20
C ASN A 19 -7.93 13.69 5.00
N SER A 20 -9.06 13.60 5.68
CA SER A 20 -10.15 14.54 5.49
C SER A 20 -10.76 14.91 6.84
N TYR A 21 -10.95 16.20 7.04
CA TYR A 21 -11.62 16.76 8.20
C TYR A 21 -12.92 17.45 7.75
N PRO A 22 -13.97 17.48 8.59
CA PRO A 22 -15.20 18.20 8.28
C PRO A 22 -14.92 19.67 7.96
N LYS A 23 -15.50 20.19 6.86
CA LYS A 23 -15.36 21.60 6.48
C LYS A 23 -15.88 22.57 7.54
N THR A 24 -16.83 22.12 8.37
CA THR A 24 -17.38 22.89 9.50
C THR A 24 -16.35 23.25 10.57
N MET A 25 -15.18 22.59 10.57
CA MET A 25 -14.08 22.92 11.48
C MET A 25 -13.30 24.17 11.07
N GLY A 26 -13.53 24.72 9.87
CA GLY A 26 -12.85 25.91 9.38
C GLY A 26 -11.32 25.76 9.43
N ASP A 27 -10.63 26.81 9.88
CA ASP A 27 -9.16 26.88 9.92
C ASP A 27 -8.53 25.80 10.81
N ALA A 28 -9.20 25.38 11.88
CA ALA A 28 -8.72 24.29 12.72
C ALA A 28 -8.67 22.96 11.97
N GLY A 29 -9.64 22.72 11.08
CA GLY A 29 -9.65 21.53 10.22
C GLY A 29 -8.53 21.55 9.17
N VAL A 30 -8.21 22.73 8.64
CA VAL A 30 -7.09 22.93 7.70
C VAL A 30 -5.76 22.63 8.39
N ALA A 31 -5.53 23.23 9.57
CA ALA A 31 -4.31 23.01 10.34
C ALA A 31 -4.12 21.53 10.73
N LEU A 32 -5.19 20.83 11.10
CA LEU A 32 -5.14 19.39 11.38
C LEU A 32 -4.83 18.57 10.13
N ALA A 33 -5.36 18.94 8.97
CA ALA A 33 -5.07 18.27 7.70
C ALA A 33 -3.59 18.37 7.34
N GLU A 34 -3.01 19.57 7.43
CA GLU A 34 -1.59 19.82 7.16
C GLU A 34 -0.69 19.06 8.15
N GLN A 35 -0.99 19.16 9.44
CA GLN A 35 -0.25 18.42 10.47
C GLN A 35 -0.30 16.91 10.23
N HIS A 36 -1.46 16.39 9.81
CA HIS A 36 -1.60 14.96 9.57
C HIS A 36 -0.81 14.47 8.36
N ILE A 37 -0.74 15.26 7.29
CA ILE A 37 0.09 14.95 6.12
C ILE A 37 1.55 14.79 6.55
N GLU A 38 2.09 15.75 7.31
CA GLU A 38 3.47 15.67 7.81
C GLU A 38 3.68 14.47 8.75
N SER A 39 2.69 14.19 9.61
CA SER A 39 2.77 13.07 10.55
C SER A 39 2.77 11.70 9.88
N LEU A 40 2.17 11.57 8.69
CA LEU A 40 2.17 10.32 7.92
C LEU A 40 3.38 10.21 7.00
N LYS A 41 3.78 11.33 6.39
CA LYS A 41 4.86 11.35 5.40
C LYS A 41 6.16 10.86 6.01
N ARG A 42 6.52 11.39 7.19
CA ARG A 42 7.81 11.10 7.80
C ARG A 42 7.99 9.63 8.19
N PRO A 43 7.09 8.97 8.95
CA PRO A 43 7.22 7.55 9.23
C PRO A 43 7.21 6.69 7.96
N PHE A 44 6.41 7.05 6.96
CA PHE A 44 6.42 6.31 5.71
C PHE A 44 7.78 6.40 4.99
N GLU A 45 8.34 7.60 4.84
CA GLU A 45 9.63 7.81 4.16
C GLU A 45 10.82 7.26 4.95
N GLU A 46 10.81 7.36 6.27
CA GLU A 46 11.94 6.97 7.14
C GLU A 46 11.87 5.50 7.60
N GLU A 47 10.69 4.88 7.62
CA GLU A 47 10.48 3.55 8.21
C GLU A 47 9.90 2.53 7.20
N ASP A 48 8.71 2.79 6.68
CA ASP A 48 7.99 1.81 5.83
C ASP A 48 8.64 1.65 4.45
N LEU A 49 8.94 2.76 3.78
CA LEU A 49 9.46 2.76 2.41
C LEU A 49 10.82 2.03 2.30
N PRO A 50 11.82 2.30 3.16
CA PRO A 50 13.09 1.58 3.11
C PRO A 50 12.94 0.07 3.34
N MET A 51 11.98 -0.34 4.20
CA MET A 51 11.67 -1.75 4.44
C MET A 51 11.06 -2.40 3.19
N LEU A 52 10.10 -1.74 2.54
CA LEU A 52 9.46 -2.24 1.32
C LEU A 52 10.45 -2.34 0.15
N GLU A 53 11.32 -1.34 -0.03
CA GLU A 53 12.37 -1.35 -1.05
C GLU A 53 13.37 -2.48 -0.81
N SER A 54 13.78 -2.68 0.44
CA SER A 54 14.65 -3.81 0.82
C SER A 54 13.99 -5.16 0.55
N GLN A 55 12.69 -5.29 0.86
CA GLN A 55 11.94 -6.49 0.55
C GLN A 55 11.90 -6.75 -0.97
N GLN A 56 11.59 -5.73 -1.79
CA GLN A 56 11.55 -5.88 -3.24
C GLN A 56 12.93 -6.21 -3.83
N ALA A 57 14.00 -5.60 -3.31
CA ALA A 57 15.37 -5.90 -3.71
C ALA A 57 15.74 -7.37 -3.42
N MET A 58 15.31 -7.90 -2.26
CA MET A 58 15.51 -9.30 -1.90
C MET A 58 14.68 -10.26 -2.76
N MET A 59 13.46 -9.88 -3.14
CA MET A 59 12.61 -10.68 -4.02
C MET A 59 13.10 -10.69 -5.47
N GLY A 60 13.72 -9.60 -5.93
CA GLY A 60 14.21 -9.46 -7.30
C GLY A 60 13.08 -9.50 -8.33
N ASP A 61 13.07 -10.53 -9.17
CA ASP A 61 12.03 -10.82 -10.17
C ASP A 61 11.14 -12.01 -9.80
N ALA A 62 11.36 -12.60 -8.62
CA ALA A 62 10.59 -13.77 -8.21
C ALA A 62 9.14 -13.41 -7.88
N ASP A 63 8.22 -14.26 -8.33
CA ASP A 63 6.82 -14.18 -7.92
C ASP A 63 6.69 -14.43 -6.40
N PHE A 64 5.77 -13.71 -5.77
CA PHE A 64 5.55 -13.79 -4.33
C PHE A 64 5.24 -15.21 -3.84
N TRP A 65 4.40 -15.97 -4.56
CA TRP A 65 4.00 -17.32 -4.16
C TRP A 65 5.11 -18.34 -4.42
N PHE A 66 5.96 -18.10 -5.43
CA PHE A 66 7.13 -18.93 -5.68
C PHE A 66 8.12 -18.92 -4.50
N LEU A 67 8.24 -17.79 -3.80
CA LEU A 67 9.12 -17.63 -2.64
C LEU A 67 8.65 -18.35 -1.37
N LYS A 68 7.44 -18.91 -1.35
CA LYS A 68 6.85 -19.65 -0.21
C LYS A 68 7.00 -18.90 1.12
N PRO A 69 6.44 -17.68 1.23
CA PRO A 69 6.55 -16.86 2.43
C PRO A 69 5.98 -17.59 3.66
N VAL A 70 6.66 -17.41 4.80
CA VAL A 70 6.19 -17.94 6.09
C VAL A 70 5.16 -16.96 6.65
N PHE A 71 3.96 -17.46 6.95
CA PHE A 71 2.86 -16.65 7.47
C PHE A 71 2.72 -16.72 8.98
N LEU A 72 2.40 -15.59 9.58
CA LEU A 72 2.04 -15.42 10.98
C LEU A 72 0.51 -15.22 11.12
N PRO A 73 -0.06 -15.37 12.32
CA PRO A 73 -1.50 -15.16 12.54
C PRO A 73 -2.03 -13.79 12.08
N GLY A 74 -1.19 -12.75 12.13
CA GLY A 74 -1.54 -11.40 11.68
C GLY A 74 -1.70 -11.24 10.16
N ASP A 75 -1.14 -12.15 9.36
CA ASP A 75 -1.06 -12.01 7.90
C ASP A 75 -2.37 -12.40 7.17
N ALA A 76 -3.36 -12.89 7.91
CA ALA A 76 -4.61 -13.38 7.33
C ALA A 76 -5.33 -12.32 6.46
N GLY A 77 -5.22 -11.04 6.84
CA GLY A 77 -5.77 -9.93 6.04
C GLY A 77 -5.06 -9.77 4.69
N ALA A 78 -3.73 -9.67 4.72
CA ALA A 78 -2.90 -9.49 3.53
C ALA A 78 -3.03 -10.68 2.55
N VAL A 79 -3.06 -11.92 3.06
CA VAL A 79 -3.23 -13.13 2.25
C VAL A 79 -4.58 -13.14 1.54
N ARG A 80 -5.66 -12.75 2.22
CA ARG A 80 -7.00 -12.68 1.60
C ARG A 80 -7.05 -11.61 0.52
N ALA A 81 -6.48 -10.43 0.77
CA ALA A 81 -6.42 -9.36 -0.23
C ALA A 81 -5.68 -9.81 -1.51
N ARG A 82 -4.51 -10.47 -1.36
CA ARG A 82 -3.76 -11.05 -2.50
C ARG A 82 -4.60 -12.05 -3.28
N ARG A 83 -5.25 -13.01 -2.61
CA ARG A 83 -6.11 -14.01 -3.29
C ARG A 83 -7.26 -13.39 -4.07
N VAL A 84 -7.85 -12.29 -3.57
CA VAL A 84 -8.89 -11.55 -4.30
C VAL A 84 -8.29 -10.91 -5.54
N LEU A 85 -7.14 -10.26 -5.44
CA LEU A 85 -6.45 -9.65 -6.57
C LEU A 85 -6.04 -10.70 -7.63
N ASP A 86 -5.45 -11.82 -7.20
CA ASP A 86 -5.06 -12.93 -8.07
C ASP A 86 -6.27 -13.46 -8.86
N LYS A 87 -7.42 -13.59 -8.20
CA LYS A 87 -8.67 -13.98 -8.87
C LYS A 87 -9.11 -12.95 -9.90
N LEU A 88 -9.08 -11.66 -9.58
CA LEU A 88 -9.49 -10.60 -10.50
C LEU A 88 -8.61 -10.57 -11.75
N ILE A 89 -7.29 -10.75 -11.58
CA ILE A 89 -6.33 -10.83 -12.69
C ILE A 89 -6.62 -12.06 -13.56
N ALA A 90 -6.84 -13.23 -12.96
CA ALA A 90 -7.16 -14.45 -13.70
C ALA A 90 -8.50 -14.33 -14.46
N ASP A 91 -9.52 -13.75 -13.83
CA ASP A 91 -10.83 -13.51 -14.45
C ASP A 91 -10.73 -12.50 -15.62
N GLU A 92 -9.84 -11.50 -15.53
CA GLU A 92 -9.55 -10.57 -16.62
C GLU A 92 -8.84 -11.29 -17.78
N GLN A 93 -7.79 -12.05 -17.50
CA GLN A 93 -7.03 -12.80 -18.50
C GLN A 93 -7.89 -13.84 -19.25
N ALA A 94 -8.85 -14.46 -18.58
CA ALA A 94 -9.76 -15.42 -19.20
C ALA A 94 -10.81 -14.78 -20.13
N ARG A 95 -10.98 -13.45 -20.08
CA ARG A 95 -11.90 -12.70 -20.96
C ARG A 95 -11.21 -12.12 -22.20
N LEU A 96 -9.88 -12.10 -22.22
CA LEU A 96 -9.05 -11.68 -23.35
C LEU A 96 -8.88 -12.83 -24.35
#